data_AF-A0A8X6J609-F1
#
_entry.id   AF-A0A8X6J609-F1
#
_cell.length_a   1.000
_cell.length_b   1.000
_cell.length_c   1.000
_cell.angle_alpha   90.00
_cell.angle_beta   90.00
_cell.angle_gamma   90.00
#
_symmetry.space_group_name_H-M   'P 1'
#
loop_
_entity.id
_entity.type
_entity.pdbx_description
1 polymer ?
#
loop_
_entity_poly.entity_id
_entity_poly.type
_entity_poly.pdbx_seq_one_letter_code
_entity_poly.pdbx_strand_id
1 'polypeptide(L)'
;YLILSVITISAEVGGIVALNVLRMKMTDVLSTAWGEVNQMTKNVVQEHFDCCGFLGPQEFVDTTDPIDDSCYYTVKSDDDSSVVQMKTLNRMGCKEKLVDWFYSNKIIWIASLGGLLLLQVTVVLFAVYVINQIKRARRSNNSSFNDVHYHTRL
;
A
#
# COMPACT_ATOMS: atom_id res chain seq x y z
N TYR A 1 -1.40 -3.69 -21.05
CA TYR A 1 -0.17 -3.83 -20.26
C TYR A 1 0.63 -2.53 -20.25
N LEU A 2 1.30 -2.14 -21.34
CA LEU A 2 2.20 -0.96 -21.35
C LEU A 2 1.54 0.35 -20.90
N ILE A 3 0.30 0.63 -21.32
CA ILE A 3 -0.44 1.84 -20.88
C ILE A 3 -0.68 1.81 -19.36
N LEU A 4 -1.08 0.66 -18.81
CA LEU A 4 -1.27 0.51 -17.37
C LEU A 4 0.05 0.70 -16.62
N SER A 5 1.16 0.16 -17.13
CA SER A 5 2.49 0.36 -16.56
C SER A 5 2.91 1.84 -16.56
N VAL A 6 2.60 2.58 -17.62
CA VAL A 6 2.87 4.02 -17.67
C VAL A 6 2.05 4.77 -16.62
N ILE A 7 0.76 4.43 -16.48
CA ILE A 7 -0.12 5.03 -15.47
C ILE A 7 0.43 4.73 -14.06
N THR A 8 0.79 3.48 -13.75
CA THR A 8 1.31 3.12 -12.42
C THR A 8 2.63 3.81 -12.11
N ILE A 9 3.58 3.85 -13.06
CA ILE A 9 4.86 4.57 -12.88
C ILE A 9 4.60 6.06 -12.65
N SER A 10 3.69 6.66 -13.43
CA SER A 10 3.37 8.08 -13.27
C SER A 10 2.71 8.39 -11.91
N ALA A 11 1.84 7.51 -11.42
CA ALA A 11 1.21 7.63 -10.11
C ALA A 11 2.23 7.46 -8.98
N GLU A 12 3.17 6.52 -9.11
CA GLU A 12 4.23 6.26 -8.13
C GLU A 12 5.21 7.42 -8.02
N VAL A 13 5.71 7.92 -9.15
CA VAL A 13 6.58 9.10 -9.19
C VAL A 13 5.82 10.34 -8.69
N GLY A 14 4.57 10.52 -9.12
CA GLY A 14 3.70 11.61 -8.65
C GLY A 14 3.48 11.56 -7.13
N GLY A 15 3.27 10.38 -6.57
CA GLY A 15 3.13 10.17 -5.13
C GLY A 15 4.40 10.49 -4.36
N ILE A 16 5.56 10.01 -4.82
CA ILE A 16 6.87 10.32 -4.19
C ILE A 16 7.16 11.82 -4.22
N VAL A 17 6.92 12.47 -5.37
CA VAL A 17 7.12 13.92 -5.52
C VAL A 17 6.14 14.69 -4.63
N ALA A 18 4.87 14.30 -4.57
CA ALA A 18 3.89 14.93 -3.69
C ALA A 18 4.32 14.82 -2.21
N LEU A 19 4.78 13.65 -1.78
CA LEU A 19 5.28 13.43 -0.42
C LEU A 19 6.53 14.29 -0.10
N ASN A 20 7.45 14.42 -1.06
CA ASN A 20 8.71 15.15 -0.86
C ASN A 20 8.55 16.68 -0.97
N VAL A 21 7.78 17.15 -1.97
CA VAL A 21 7.61 18.59 -2.29
C VAL A 21 6.57 19.25 -1.40
N LEU A 22 5.44 18.58 -1.14
CA LEU A 22 4.36 19.23 -0.41
C LEU A 22 4.61 19.29 1.10
N ARG A 23 5.65 18.58 1.60
CA ARG A 23 5.81 18.30 3.04
C ARG A 23 4.45 18.01 3.68
N MET A 24 3.57 17.30 2.94
CA MET A 24 2.23 17.02 3.39
C MET A 24 2.41 16.38 4.76
N LYS A 25 1.86 17.03 5.79
CA LYS A 25 2.00 16.49 7.13
C LYS A 25 1.34 15.14 7.07
N MET A 26 2.08 14.08 7.40
CA MET A 26 1.53 12.71 7.37
C MET A 26 0.22 12.64 8.15
N THR A 27 0.05 13.49 9.16
CA THR A 27 -1.20 13.69 9.91
C THR A 27 -2.42 13.93 9.03
N ASP A 28 -2.30 14.72 7.97
CA ASP A 28 -3.45 15.13 7.15
C ASP A 28 -3.83 13.98 6.22
N VAL A 29 -2.84 13.34 5.59
CA VAL A 29 -3.02 12.12 4.79
C VAL A 29 -3.65 11.01 5.63
N LEU A 30 -3.15 10.80 6.84
CA LEU A 30 -3.67 9.80 7.76
C LEU A 30 -5.10 10.14 8.20
N SER A 31 -5.44 11.41 8.42
CA SER A 31 -6.81 11.79 8.79
C SER A 31 -7.81 11.52 7.67
N THR A 32 -7.45 11.84 6.41
CA THR A 32 -8.28 11.54 5.25
C THR A 32 -8.39 10.03 5.06
N ALA A 33 -7.27 9.30 5.11
CA ALA A 33 -7.27 7.85 5.00
C ALA A 33 -8.13 7.20 6.10
N TRP A 34 -8.04 7.69 7.35
CA TRP A 34 -8.84 7.19 8.46
C TRP A 34 -10.34 7.40 8.25
N GLY A 35 -10.74 8.53 7.65
CA GLY A 35 -12.14 8.79 7.31
C GLY A 35 -12.70 7.83 6.26
N GLU A 36 -11.88 7.47 5.27
CA GLU A 36 -12.29 6.66 4.11
C GLU A 36 -12.23 5.15 4.36
N VAL A 37 -11.39 4.67 5.28
CA VAL A 37 -11.26 3.23 5.54
C VAL A 37 -12.42 2.68 6.37
N ASN A 38 -12.80 1.43 6.05
CA ASN A 38 -13.84 0.70 6.76
C ASN A 38 -13.46 0.41 8.22
N GLN A 39 -14.47 0.19 9.07
CA GLN A 39 -14.29 -0.12 10.49
C GLN A 39 -13.41 -1.34 10.73
N MET A 40 -13.52 -2.39 9.90
CA MET A 40 -12.66 -3.57 10.00
C MET A 40 -11.16 -3.21 9.89
N THR A 41 -10.81 -2.32 8.98
CA THR A 41 -9.43 -1.84 8.82
C THR A 41 -8.99 -1.03 10.03
N LYS A 42 -9.89 -0.20 10.58
CA LYS A 42 -9.63 0.57 11.80
C LYS A 42 -9.35 -0.37 12.98
N ASN A 43 -10.12 -1.43 13.14
CA ASN A 43 -9.94 -2.41 14.22
C ASN A 43 -8.57 -3.11 14.14
N VAL A 44 -8.14 -3.51 12.94
CA VAL A 44 -6.79 -4.10 12.74
C VAL A 44 -5.69 -3.12 13.13
N VAL A 45 -5.83 -1.84 12.78
CA VAL A 45 -4.85 -0.82 13.16
C VAL A 45 -4.85 -0.60 14.67
N GLN A 46 -6.01 -0.56 15.30
CA GLN A 46 -6.16 -0.39 16.74
C GLN A 46 -5.51 -1.53 17.52
N GLU A 47 -5.74 -2.77 17.08
CA GLU A 47 -5.14 -3.97 17.67
C GLU A 47 -3.62 -4.00 17.47
N HIS A 48 -3.11 -3.61 16.31
CA HIS A 48 -1.67 -3.66 16.03
C HIS A 48 -0.86 -2.56 16.76
N PHE A 49 -1.47 -1.39 16.97
CA PHE A 49 -0.78 -0.22 17.53
C PHE A 49 -1.16 0.10 18.98
N ASP A 50 -1.95 -0.76 19.64
CA ASP A 50 -2.47 -0.56 21.00
C ASP A 50 -3.07 0.85 21.19
N CYS A 51 -3.97 1.21 20.28
CA CYS A 51 -4.59 2.54 20.23
C CYS A 51 -6.11 2.45 20.05
N CYS A 52 -6.83 3.54 20.32
CA CYS A 52 -8.27 3.59 20.12
C CYS A 52 -8.71 4.91 19.51
N GLY A 53 -9.54 4.84 18.47
CA GLY A 53 -9.93 6.01 17.66
C GLY A 53 -8.75 6.69 16.97
N PHE A 54 -9.01 7.69 16.13
CA PHE A 54 -7.91 8.43 15.48
C PHE A 54 -7.26 9.41 16.46
N LEU A 55 -8.06 10.27 17.08
CA LEU A 55 -7.64 11.22 18.11
C LEU A 55 -7.74 10.64 19.53
N GLY A 56 -8.43 9.52 19.69
CA GLY A 56 -8.65 8.87 20.98
C GLY A 56 -10.07 8.29 21.10
N PRO A 57 -10.38 7.65 22.24
CA PRO A 57 -11.68 7.01 22.47
C PRO A 57 -12.85 8.00 22.58
N GLN A 58 -12.59 9.31 22.71
CA GLN A 58 -13.63 10.35 22.74
C GLN A 58 -14.46 10.41 21.44
N GLU A 59 -13.94 9.90 20.32
CA GLU A 59 -14.69 9.81 19.05
C GLU A 59 -15.92 8.90 19.15
N PHE A 60 -15.94 8.01 20.14
CA PHE A 60 -17.04 7.09 20.41
C PHE A 60 -18.04 7.61 21.44
N VAL A 61 -17.85 8.81 21.99
CA VAL A 61 -18.76 9.38 23.00
C VAL A 61 -20.04 9.92 22.35
N ASP A 62 -19.91 10.46 21.14
CA ASP A 62 -21.03 11.07 20.39
C ASP A 62 -21.69 10.09 19.41
N THR A 63 -21.13 8.89 19.24
CA THR A 63 -21.68 7.83 18.39
C THR A 63 -22.30 6.74 19.25
N THR A 64 -23.50 6.27 18.89
CA THR A 64 -24.16 5.13 19.56
C THR A 64 -23.50 3.78 19.27
N ASP A 65 -22.40 3.79 18.53
CA ASP A 65 -21.70 2.58 18.12
C ASP A 65 -20.87 2.03 19.29
N PRO A 66 -20.98 0.73 19.61
CA PRO A 66 -20.18 0.13 20.66
C PRO A 66 -18.69 0.16 20.29
N ILE A 67 -17.84 0.48 21.27
CA ILE A 67 -16.39 0.42 21.10
C ILE A 67 -15.98 -1.05 20.92
N ASP A 68 -15.26 -1.33 19.84
CA ASP A 68 -14.79 -2.67 19.50
C ASP A 68 -13.73 -3.17 20.51
N ASP A 69 -13.64 -4.49 20.64
CA ASP A 69 -12.65 -5.15 21.49
C ASP A 69 -11.20 -4.81 21.09
N SER A 70 -10.94 -4.43 19.83
CA SER A 70 -9.63 -3.95 19.35
C SER A 70 -9.10 -2.72 20.11
N CYS A 71 -9.95 -1.97 20.78
CA CYS A 71 -9.57 -0.83 21.60
C CYS A 71 -9.14 -1.20 23.03
N TYR A 72 -9.23 -2.47 23.42
CA TYR A 72 -8.92 -2.92 24.78
C TYR A 72 -7.69 -3.81 24.80
N TYR A 73 -6.88 -3.68 25.86
CA TYR A 73 -5.79 -4.60 26.15
C TYR A 73 -6.08 -5.41 27.42
N THR A 74 -5.49 -6.60 27.49
CA THR A 74 -5.65 -7.49 28.64
C THR A 74 -4.51 -7.25 29.63
N VAL A 75 -4.85 -6.86 30.86
CA VAL A 75 -3.89 -6.81 31.96
C VAL A 75 -3.94 -8.16 32.66
N LYS A 76 -2.86 -8.95 32.53
CA LYS A 76 -2.67 -10.11 33.40
C LYS A 76 -2.27 -9.58 34.78
N SER A 77 -3.15 -9.72 35.77
CA SER A 77 -2.75 -9.56 37.16
C SER A 77 -1.91 -10.77 37.55
N ASP A 78 -0.67 -10.53 37.99
CA ASP A 78 0.28 -11.57 38.41
C ASP A 78 -0.06 -12.17 39.79
N ASP A 79 -1.10 -11.68 40.47
CA ASP A 79 -1.50 -12.20 41.78
C ASP A 79 -2.84 -12.94 41.74
N ASP A 80 -2.70 -14.23 41.99
CA ASP A 80 -3.62 -15.18 42.59
C ASP A 80 -4.88 -15.64 41.83
N SER A 81 -5.09 -16.95 41.93
CA SER A 81 -6.09 -17.76 41.25
C SER A 81 -7.55 -17.37 41.54
N SER A 82 -8.12 -16.42 40.79
CA SER A 82 -9.57 -16.35 40.41
C SER A 82 -9.97 -15.09 39.61
N VAL A 83 -9.08 -14.47 38.83
CA VAL A 83 -9.27 -13.07 38.42
C VAL A 83 -9.96 -12.92 37.07
N VAL A 84 -11.12 -12.25 37.10
CA VAL A 84 -11.83 -11.63 35.98
C VAL A 84 -10.83 -10.91 35.07
N GLN A 85 -10.75 -11.28 33.78
CA GLN A 85 -9.95 -10.53 32.80
C GLN A 85 -10.42 -9.07 32.76
N MET A 86 -9.69 -8.17 33.42
CA MET A 86 -9.96 -6.74 33.35
C MET A 86 -9.43 -6.22 32.01
N LYS A 87 -10.35 -6.03 31.05
CA LYS A 87 -10.07 -5.32 29.80
C LYS A 87 -9.92 -3.83 30.11
N THR A 88 -8.74 -3.27 29.80
CA THR A 88 -8.49 -1.84 29.98
C THR A 88 -8.54 -1.14 28.63
N LEU A 89 -9.19 0.02 28.56
CA LEU A 89 -9.36 0.79 27.33
C LEU A 89 -8.07 1.55 26.97
N ASN A 90 -7.64 1.46 25.71
CA ASN A 90 -6.55 2.26 25.16
C ASN A 90 -6.94 3.74 25.13
N ARG A 91 -6.25 4.58 25.91
CA ARG A 91 -6.52 6.02 25.97
C ARG A 91 -5.82 6.84 24.89
N MET A 92 -4.80 6.26 24.23
CA MET A 92 -4.05 6.93 23.17
C MET A 92 -4.74 6.77 21.81
N GLY A 93 -4.83 7.87 21.06
CA GLY A 93 -5.30 7.87 19.68
C GLY A 93 -4.28 7.25 18.71
N CYS A 94 -4.79 6.60 17.66
CA CYS A 94 -3.94 5.97 16.65
C CYS A 94 -3.13 6.96 15.82
N LYS A 95 -3.53 8.24 15.74
CA LYS A 95 -2.81 9.28 15.00
C LYS A 95 -1.34 9.36 15.41
N GLU A 96 -1.05 9.50 16.69
CA GLU A 96 0.32 9.68 17.17
C GLU A 96 1.16 8.42 16.93
N LYS A 97 0.61 7.24 17.23
CA LYS A 97 1.27 5.95 17.00
C LYS A 97 1.58 5.68 15.54
N LEU A 98 0.62 5.95 14.64
CA LEU A 98 0.81 5.78 13.21
C LEU A 98 1.86 6.76 12.68
N VAL A 99 1.76 8.04 13.06
CA VAL A 99 2.73 9.07 12.64
C VAL A 99 4.14 8.71 13.09
N ASP A 100 4.29 8.33 14.36
CA ASP A 100 5.58 7.92 14.92
C ASP A 100 6.14 6.69 14.19
N TRP A 101 5.28 5.69 13.92
CA TRP A 101 5.66 4.53 13.13
C TRP A 101 6.13 4.89 11.72
N PHE A 102 5.43 5.78 11.00
CA PHE A 102 5.83 6.20 9.66
C PHE A 102 7.17 6.96 9.63
N TYR A 103 7.44 7.76 10.66
CA TYR A 103 8.71 8.48 10.76
C TYR A 103 9.87 7.57 11.18
N SER A 104 9.63 6.67 12.13
CA SER A 104 10.60 5.68 12.59
C SER A 104 10.98 4.70 11.48
N ASN A 105 9.99 4.22 10.73
CA ASN A 105 10.18 3.24 9.67
C ASN A 105 10.35 3.87 8.27
N LYS A 106 10.88 5.10 8.21
CA LYS A 106 10.98 5.84 6.94
C LYS A 106 11.75 5.10 5.85
N ILE A 107 12.78 4.37 6.25
CA ILE A 107 13.65 3.65 5.33
C ILE A 107 12.89 2.50 4.67
N ILE A 108 12.04 1.80 5.44
CA ILE A 108 11.31 0.62 4.97
C ILE A 108 10.34 1.00 3.85
N TRP A 109 9.50 2.02 4.08
CA TRP A 109 8.49 2.40 3.09
C TRP A 109 9.10 3.09 1.86
N ILE A 110 10.16 3.88 2.03
CA ILE A 110 10.89 4.47 0.89
C ILE A 110 11.56 3.37 0.05
N ALA A 111 12.20 2.40 0.70
CA ALA A 111 12.83 1.28 0.01
C ALA A 111 11.81 0.41 -0.72
N SER A 112 10.63 0.16 -0.14
CA SER A 112 9.58 -0.60 -0.81
C SER A 112 9.05 0.10 -2.06
N LEU A 113 8.84 1.42 -2.02
CA LEU A 113 8.44 2.19 -3.21
C LEU A 113 9.55 2.16 -4.27
N GLY A 114 10.81 2.39 -3.88
CA GLY A 114 11.93 2.29 -4.82
C GLY A 114 12.04 0.90 -5.47
N GLY A 115 11.81 -0.16 -4.71
CA GLY A 115 11.81 -1.54 -5.21
C GLY A 115 10.67 -1.83 -6.18
N LEU A 116 9.45 -1.33 -5.91
CA LEU A 116 8.31 -1.46 -6.81
C LEU A 116 8.55 -0.75 -8.14
N LEU A 117 9.09 0.48 -8.10
CA LEU A 117 9.46 1.22 -9.30
C LEU A 117 10.49 0.46 -10.15
N LEU A 118 11.55 -0.08 -9.52
CA LEU A 118 12.56 -0.88 -10.22
C LEU A 118 11.94 -2.11 -10.88
N LEU A 119 11.09 -2.83 -10.16
CA LEU A 119 10.38 -3.98 -10.71
C LEU A 119 9.53 -3.58 -11.93
N GLN A 120 8.73 -2.51 -11.83
CA GLN A 120 7.91 -2.05 -12.95
C GLN A 120 8.75 -1.73 -14.20
N VAL A 121 9.87 -1.03 -14.04
CA VAL A 121 10.80 -0.73 -15.15
C VAL A 121 11.33 -2.01 -15.79
N THR A 122 11.75 -2.99 -14.99
CA THR A 122 12.25 -4.26 -15.53
C THR A 122 11.18 -4.99 -16.34
N VAL A 123 9.94 -5.08 -15.86
CA VAL A 123 8.88 -5.77 -16.60
C VAL A 123 8.49 -5.02 -17.87
N VAL A 124 8.54 -3.68 -17.89
CA VAL A 124 8.35 -2.90 -19.12
C VAL A 124 9.46 -3.18 -20.15
N LEU A 125 10.72 -3.24 -19.72
CA LEU A 125 11.84 -3.60 -20.60
C LEU A 125 11.67 -4.99 -21.20
N PHE A 126 11.29 -5.98 -20.38
CA PHE A 126 10.98 -7.33 -20.86
C PHE A 126 9.83 -7.35 -21.87
N ALA A 127 8.73 -6.63 -21.59
CA ALA A 127 7.60 -6.56 -22.51
C ALA A 127 8.00 -5.95 -23.87
N VAL A 128 8.78 -4.87 -23.88
CA VAL A 128 9.26 -4.24 -25.12
C VAL A 128 10.24 -5.16 -25.85
N TYR A 129 11.12 -5.86 -25.13
CA TYR A 129 12.05 -6.83 -25.71
C TYR A 129 11.30 -7.95 -26.45
N VAL A 130 10.30 -8.56 -25.80
CA VAL A 130 9.48 -9.63 -26.40
C VAL A 130 8.72 -9.13 -27.64
N ILE A 131 8.11 -7.94 -27.57
CA ILE A 131 7.42 -7.34 -28.72
C ILE A 131 8.40 -7.12 -29.89
N ASN A 132 9.60 -6.63 -29.61
CA ASN A 132 10.63 -6.43 -30.62
C ASN A 132 11.10 -7.75 -31.25
N GLN A 133 11.27 -8.80 -30.44
CA GLN A 133 11.64 -10.12 -30.94
C GLN A 133 10.55 -10.71 -31.85
N ILE A 134 9.28 -10.63 -31.44
CA ILE A 134 8.14 -11.10 -32.25
C ILE A 134 8.04 -10.31 -33.55
N LYS A 135 8.23 -8.99 -33.51
CA LYS A 135 8.24 -8.14 -34.71
C LYS A 135 9.36 -8.52 -35.68
N ARG A 136 10.55 -8.84 -35.16
CA ARG A 136 11.68 -9.35 -35.96
C ARG A 136 11.36 -10.71 -36.58
N ALA A 137 10.81 -11.64 -35.80
CA ALA A 137 10.41 -12.96 -36.29
C ALA A 137 9.36 -12.87 -37.41
N ARG A 138 8.33 -12.01 -37.24
CA ARG A 138 7.31 -11.77 -38.28
C ARG A 138 7.90 -11.17 -39.58
N ARG A 139 8.85 -10.23 -39.47
CA ARG A 139 9.53 -9.67 -40.65
C ARG A 139 10.35 -10.71 -41.41
N SER A 140 11.02 -11.61 -40.69
CA SER A 140 11.76 -12.72 -41.30
C SER A 140 10.84 -13.70 -42.02
N ASN A 141 9.67 -14.02 -41.46
CA ASN A 141 8.71 -14.92 -42.11
C ASN A 141 8.08 -14.34 -43.37
N ASN A 142 7.72 -13.05 -43.36
CA ASN A 142 7.13 -12.41 -44.53
C ASN A 142 8.12 -12.25 -45.70
N SER A 143 9.42 -12.12 -45.41
CA SER A 143 10.45 -12.07 -46.46
C SER A 143 10.64 -13.45 -47.12
N SER A 144 10.75 -14.54 -46.35
CA SER A 144 10.82 -15.89 -46.91
C SER A 144 9.59 -16.29 -47.74
N PHE A 145 8.38 -15.88 -47.36
CA PHE A 145 7.17 -16.19 -48.15
C PHE A 145 7.18 -15.50 -49.52
N ASN A 146 7.66 -14.26 -49.59
CA ASN A 146 7.75 -13.55 -50.86
C ASN A 146 8.79 -14.18 -51.81
N ASP A 147 9.94 -14.64 -51.31
CA ASP A 147 10.96 -15.30 -52.14
C ASP A 147 10.45 -16.62 -52.76
N VAL A 148 9.70 -17.44 -52.01
CA VAL A 148 9.11 -18.68 -52.55
C VAL A 148 8.11 -18.37 -53.68
N HIS A 149 7.32 -17.30 -53.53
CA HIS A 149 6.33 -16.93 -54.54
C HIS A 149 6.94 -16.39 -55.84
N TYR A 150 8.15 -15.83 -55.80
CA TYR A 150 8.90 -15.44 -56.99
C TYR A 150 9.48 -16.65 -57.74
N HIS A 151 10.00 -17.64 -57.00
CA HIS A 151 10.57 -18.85 -57.63
C HIS A 151 9.56 -19.79 -58.26
N THR A 152 8.28 -19.73 -57.85
CA THR A 152 7.22 -20.61 -58.39
C THR A 152 6.56 -20.05 -59.67
N ARG A 153 6.93 -18.83 -60.10
CA ARG A 153 6.35 -18.15 -61.28
C ARG A 153 7.26 -18.09 -62.52
N LEU A 154 8.45 -18.68 -62.45
CA LEU A 154 9.38 -18.86 -63.57
C LEU A 154 9.29 -20.31 -64.07
#